data_AF-V9TLB5-F1
#
_entry.id   AF-V9TLB5-F1
#
_cell.length_a   1.000
_cell.length_b   1.000
_cell.length_c   1.000
_cell.angle_alpha   90.00
_cell.angle_beta   90.00
_cell.angle_gamma   90.00
#
_symmetry.space_group_name_H-M   'P 1'
#
loop_
_entity.id
_entity.type
_entity.pdbx_description
1 polymer ?
#
loop_
_entity_poly.entity_id
_entity_poly.type
_entity_poly.pdbx_seq_one_letter_code
_entity_poly.pdbx_strand_id
1 'polypeptide(L)' 'EQLARLKREFNENRYLTERRRQQLSAELGLNEAQIKIWFQNKRAKIKKSTGSKNPLALQLMAQGLYNHT' A
#
# COMPACT_ATOMS: atom_id res chain seq x y z
N GLU A 1 -5.36 6.54 -16.70
CA GLU A 1 -6.26 5.36 -16.55
C GLU A 1 -5.72 4.26 -15.62
N GLN A 2 -4.51 3.72 -15.86
CA GLN A 2 -3.98 2.54 -15.15
C GLN A 2 -4.02 2.65 -13.61
N LEU A 3 -3.55 3.77 -13.06
CA LEU A 3 -3.52 3.98 -11.60
C LEU A 3 -4.92 4.02 -10.98
N ALA A 4 -5.91 4.57 -11.69
CA ALA A 4 -7.29 4.61 -11.22
C ALA A 4 -7.88 3.19 -11.14
N ARG A 5 -7.59 2.35 -12.13
CA ARG A 5 -7.99 0.94 -12.10
C ARG A 5 -7.32 0.17 -10.96
N LEU A 6 -5.99 0.31 -10.79
CA LEU A 6 -5.27 -0.31 -9.66
C LEU A 6 -5.82 0.13 -8.30
N LYS A 7 -6.20 1.40 -8.16
CA LYS A 7 -6.85 1.91 -6.94
C LYS A 7 -8.22 1.27 -6.70
N ARG A 8 -9.05 1.12 -7.75
CA ARG A 8 -10.36 0.46 -7.65
C ARG A 8 -10.20 -0.99 -7.20
N GLU A 9 -9.34 -1.74 -7.88
CA GLU A 9 -9.05 -3.14 -7.52
C GLU A 9 -8.52 -3.27 -6.09
N PHE A 10 -7.66 -2.35 -5.65
CA PHE A 10 -7.13 -2.38 -4.29
C PHE A 10 -8.19 -2.12 -3.22
N ASN A 11 -9.19 -1.28 -3.52
CA ASN A 11 -10.31 -1.02 -2.62
C ASN A 11 -11.23 -2.24 -2.51
N GLU A 12 -11.40 -2.99 -3.61
CA GLU A 12 -12.16 -4.25 -3.63
C GLU A 12 -11.39 -5.38 -2.92
N ASN A 13 -10.09 -5.52 -3.22
CA ASN A 13 -9.22 -6.52 -2.60
C ASN A 13 -7.79 -6.01 -2.42
N ARG A 14 -7.33 -5.95 -1.17
CA ARG A 14 -5.97 -5.47 -0.82
C ARG A 14 -4.85 -6.44 -1.23
N TYR A 15 -5.18 -7.68 -1.58
CA TYR A 15 -4.23 -8.71 -1.99
C TYR A 15 -4.62 -9.29 -3.35
N LEU A 16 -3.65 -9.36 -4.25
CA LEU A 16 -3.89 -9.95 -5.57
C LEU A 16 -3.63 -11.45 -5.55
N THR A 17 -4.57 -12.20 -6.13
CA THR A 17 -4.31 -13.55 -6.61
C THR A 17 -3.53 -13.51 -7.92
N GLU A 18 -2.89 -14.62 -8.28
CA GLU A 18 -2.17 -14.74 -9.55
C GLU A 18 -3.06 -14.47 -10.76
N ARG A 19 -4.22 -15.13 -10.80
CA ARG A 19 -5.20 -14.95 -11.89
C ARG A 19 -5.62 -13.48 -12.03
N ARG A 20 -5.86 -12.76 -10.93
CA ARG A 20 -6.26 -11.35 -11.01
C ARG A 20 -5.11 -10.46 -11.48
N ARG A 21 -3.88 -10.78 -11.07
CA ARG A 21 -2.68 -10.06 -11.51
C ARG A 21 -2.44 -10.22 -13.02
N GLN A 22 -2.62 -11.41 -13.56
CA GLN A 22 -2.55 -11.67 -15.02
C GLN A 22 -3.61 -10.89 -15.79
N GLN A 23 -4.87 -10.87 -15.30
CA GLN A 23 -5.94 -10.09 -15.92
C GLN A 23 -5.62 -8.59 -15.94
N LEU A 24 -5.15 -8.05 -14.80
CA LEU A 24 -4.77 -6.63 -14.74
C LEU A 24 -3.55 -6.30 -15.60
N SER A 25 -2.62 -7.24 -15.76
CA SER A 25 -1.48 -7.10 -16.68
C SER A 25 -1.96 -6.92 -18.12
N ALA A 26 -2.86 -7.81 -18.57
CA ALA A 26 -3.45 -7.74 -19.91
C ALA A 26 -4.32 -6.49 -20.12
N GLU A 27 -5.15 -6.12 -19.14
CA GLU A 27 -6.04 -4.95 -19.22
C GLU A 27 -5.27 -3.62 -19.22
N LEU A 28 -4.15 -3.54 -18.49
CA LEU A 28 -3.42 -2.28 -18.28
C LEU A 28 -2.15 -2.17 -19.13
N GLY A 29 -1.73 -3.23 -19.81
CA GLY A 29 -0.45 -3.28 -20.52
C GLY A 29 0.75 -3.13 -19.58
N LEU A 30 0.62 -3.57 -18.31
CA LEU A 30 1.66 -3.48 -17.29
C LEU A 30 2.20 -4.86 -16.97
N ASN A 31 3.50 -4.96 -16.68
CA ASN A 31 4.06 -6.23 -16.23
C ASN A 31 3.45 -6.63 -14.86
N GLU A 32 3.14 -7.91 -14.67
CA GLU A 32 2.67 -8.48 -13.41
C GLU A 32 3.56 -8.08 -12.22
N ALA A 33 4.87 -7.99 -12.42
CA ALA A 33 5.82 -7.54 -11.42
C ALA A 33 5.53 -6.09 -10.95
N GLN A 34 5.24 -5.17 -11.87
CA GLN A 34 4.90 -3.78 -11.56
C GLN A 34 3.61 -3.70 -10.75
N ILE A 35 2.61 -4.49 -11.14
CA ILE A 35 1.33 -4.59 -10.42
C ILE A 35 1.56 -5.14 -9.00
N LYS A 36 2.37 -6.19 -8.86
CA LYS A 36 2.74 -6.78 -7.56
C LYS A 36 3.43 -5.76 -6.66
N ILE A 37 4.44 -5.05 -7.18
CA ILE A 37 5.19 -4.01 -6.45
C ILE A 37 4.25 -2.88 -6.01
N TRP A 38 3.36 -2.43 -6.90
CA TRP A 38 2.40 -1.38 -6.58
C TRP A 38 1.48 -1.79 -5.42
N PHE A 39 0.94 -3.01 -5.43
CA PHE A 39 0.09 -3.53 -4.36
C PHE A 39 0.86 -3.67 -3.03
N GLN A 40 2.12 -4.12 -3.08
CA GLN A 40 3.00 -4.18 -1.91
C GLN A 40 3.24 -2.79 -1.32
N ASN A 41 3.62 -1.82 -2.14
CA ASN A 41 3.86 -0.43 -1.73
C ASN A 41 2.59 0.20 -1.15
N LYS A 42 1.43 -0.05 -1.76
CA LYS A 42 0.15 0.47 -1.26
C LYS A 42 -0.20 -0.09 0.11
N ARG A 43 -0.02 -1.40 0.35
CA ARG A 43 -0.20 -2.01 1.69
C ARG A 43 0.80 -1.46 2.69
N ALA A 44 2.07 -1.32 2.31
CA ALA A 44 3.09 -0.75 3.19
C ALA A 44 2.75 0.68 3.61
N LYS A 45 2.25 1.52 2.68
CA LYS A 45 1.80 2.88 2.96
C LYS A 45 0.63 2.91 3.95
N ILE A 46 -0.35 2.02 3.77
CA ILE A 46 -1.48 1.91 4.71
C ILE A 46 -0.97 1.46 6.07
N LYS A 47 -0.14 0.40 6.13
CA LYS A 47 0.44 -0.07 7.40
C LYS A 47 1.25 1.01 8.11
N LYS A 48 1.98 1.87 7.40
CA LYS A 48 2.67 3.04 7.98
C LYS A 48 1.70 4.10 8.49
N SER A 49 0.54 4.26 7.86
CA SER A 49 -0.47 5.26 8.23
C SER A 49 -1.42 4.77 9.33
N THR A 50 -1.68 3.47 9.39
CA THR A 50 -2.59 2.80 10.33
C THR A 50 -1.85 2.09 11.45
N GLY A 51 -0.52 1.97 11.35
CA GLY A 51 0.31 1.48 12.44
C GLY A 51 0.10 2.44 13.59
N SER A 52 -0.60 1.96 14.62
CA SER A 52 -0.82 2.67 15.87
C SER A 52 0.48 3.35 16.21
N LYS A 53 0.52 4.69 16.19
CA LYS A 53 1.61 5.37 16.87
C LYS A 53 1.56 4.77 18.27
N ASN A 54 2.62 4.04 18.63
CA ASN A 54 2.71 3.44 19.95
C ASN A 54 2.30 4.55 20.94
N PRO A 55 1.38 4.34 21.89
CA PRO A 55 0.98 5.40 22.81
C PRO A 55 2.21 6.10 23.43
N LEU A 56 3.29 5.35 23.62
CA LEU A 56 4.60 5.86 23.98
C LEU A 56 5.23 6.77 22.91
N ALA A 57 5.18 6.41 21.63
CA ALA A 57 5.63 7.28 20.54
C ALA A 57 4.81 8.59 20.43
N LEU A 58 3.50 8.54 20.67
CA LEU A 58 2.65 9.75 20.77
C LEU A 58 3.06 10.62 21.95
N GLN A 59 3.28 10.02 23.12
CA GLN A 59 3.72 10.72 24.33
C GLN A 59 5.12 11.33 24.17
N LEU A 60 6.07 10.58 23.60
CA LEU A 60 7.41 11.06 23.31
C LEU A 60 7.41 12.16 22.24
N MET A 61 6.52 12.10 21.24
CA MET A 61 6.31 13.20 20.28
C MET A 61 5.79 14.46 20.99
N ALA A 62 4.81 14.32 21.89
CA ALA A 62 4.26 15.45 22.65
C ALA A 62 5.29 16.09 23.60
N GLN A 63 6.26 15.31 24.09
CA GLN A 63 7.36 15.77 24.94
C GLN A 63 8.61 16.24 24.16
N GLY A 64 8.60 16.20 22.83
CA GLY A 64 9.75 16.60 22.00
C GLY A 64 10.94 15.62 22.05
N LEU A 65 10.74 14.39 22.53
CA LEU A 65 11.78 13.37 22.71
C LEU A 65 11.80 12.31 21.59
N TYR A 66 10.94 12.44 20.58
CA TYR A 66 10.82 11.47 19.50
C TYR A 66 11.66 11.89 18.29
N ASN A 67 12.86 11.33 18.14
CA ASN A 67 13.70 11.55 16.96
C ASN A 67 13.20 10.73 15.77
N HIS A 68 12.92 11.40 14.65
CA HIS A 68 12.61 10.77 13.36
C HIS A 68 13.80 11.05 12.43
N THR A 69 14.68 10.06 12.27
CA THR A 69 15.63 9.97 11.15
C THR A 69 15.01 9.18 10.02
#